data_AF-C1B5A9-F1
#
_entry.id   AF-C1B5A9-F1
#
_cell.length_a   1.000
_cell.length_b   1.000
_cell.length_c   1.000
_cell.angle_alpha   90.00
_cell.angle_beta   90.00
_cell.angle_gamma   90.00
#
_symmetry.space_group_name_H-M   'P 1'
#
loop_
_entity.id
_entity.type
_entity.pdbx_description
1 polymer ?
#
loop_
_entity_poly.entity_id
_entity_poly.type
_entity_poly.pdbx_seq_one_letter_code
_entity_poly.pdbx_strand_id
1 'polypeptide(L)'
;MTTGTVRMVRTPDGVWTIAPENTPSVLDDAADIDATVLEVLGGHLSWSVFAEDTVPVAVIDDVDSAQTWLWAVFGEEVALAVAAGSGREVTAEPARPRVVTAARRLAFAHWAARWWPASTVDGIPALDAGLLDREIATLVEECDLLVDGDDALAPTGPTLADRPGRAEDYALAAGAATATLPGTLVLARGITGSDWRRYPPGLVDASERAVSWEVVRTSGTTTVRVSVVAAPGLSAPLPDHLRPQATVGTTAGAVDVALQLSGDVWSGEAAAPSGSEAGVSVDVYLPGFGVNGSADVGGPDVRERVRALARLRLRRAAEPAPDDGPDAPLLAEIEAAASDSDF
;
A
#
# COMPACT_ATOMS: atom_id res chain seq x y z
N MET A 1 9.52 -25.97 6.49
CA MET A 1 10.38 -25.62 7.64
C MET A 1 11.11 -24.37 7.23
N THR A 2 10.92 -23.28 7.96
CA THR A 2 11.50 -21.96 7.68
C THR A 2 12.89 -21.94 8.30
N THR A 3 13.89 -22.32 7.51
CA THR A 3 15.29 -22.30 7.94
C THR A 3 16.03 -21.34 7.03
N GLY A 4 16.72 -20.36 7.59
CA GLY A 4 17.45 -19.36 6.83
C GLY A 4 18.61 -18.80 7.64
N THR A 5 19.69 -18.42 6.98
CA THR A 5 20.84 -17.85 7.66
C THR A 5 20.58 -16.39 7.98
N VAL A 6 20.76 -16.00 9.24
CA VAL A 6 20.60 -14.63 9.71
C VAL A 6 21.91 -14.08 10.24
N ARG A 7 22.14 -12.79 9.97
CA ARG A 7 23.26 -12.03 10.50
C ARG A 7 22.76 -11.13 11.63
N MET A 8 23.44 -11.20 12.77
CA MET A 8 23.14 -10.40 13.94
C MET A 8 24.18 -9.27 14.06
N VAL A 9 23.70 -8.02 14.01
CA VAL A 9 24.54 -6.83 14.11
C VAL A 9 24.00 -5.95 15.23
N ARG A 10 24.90 -5.38 16.03
CA ARG A 10 24.54 -4.40 17.05
C ARG A 10 25.11 -3.04 16.66
N THR A 11 24.26 -2.03 16.63
CA THR A 11 24.67 -0.64 16.37
C THR A 11 25.35 -0.04 17.61
N PRO A 12 26.14 1.05 17.47
CA PRO A 12 26.74 1.75 18.60
C PRO A 12 25.71 2.25 19.62
N ASP A 13 24.50 2.58 19.16
CA ASP A 13 23.40 3.08 19.98
C ASP A 13 22.68 1.96 20.77
N GLY A 14 23.13 0.71 20.60
CA GLY A 14 22.65 -0.43 21.37
C GLY A 14 21.53 -1.23 20.71
N VAL A 15 20.99 -0.75 19.59
CA VAL A 15 19.96 -1.41 18.79
C VAL A 15 20.54 -2.64 18.09
N TRP A 16 19.77 -3.73 18.08
CA TRP A 16 20.10 -4.95 17.37
C TRP A 16 19.34 -5.05 16.05
N THR A 17 20.01 -5.56 15.04
CA THR A 17 19.40 -5.98 13.78
C THR A 17 19.71 -7.45 13.55
N ILE A 18 18.66 -8.25 13.33
CA ILE A 18 18.75 -9.66 12.94
C ILE A 18 18.11 -9.76 11.56
N ALA A 19 18.90 -10.02 10.52
CA ALA A 19 18.39 -9.98 9.15
C ALA A 19 18.96 -11.14 8.32
N PRO A 20 18.19 -11.70 7.38
CA PRO A 20 18.76 -12.46 6.27
C PRO A 20 19.75 -11.58 5.48
N GLU A 21 20.70 -12.21 4.79
CA GLU A 21 21.74 -11.46 4.07
C GLU A 21 21.16 -10.40 3.11
N ASN A 22 21.67 -9.18 3.19
CA ASN A 22 21.32 -8.05 2.32
C ASN A 22 19.83 -7.68 2.28
N THR A 23 19.05 -8.05 3.30
CA THR A 23 17.64 -7.66 3.39
C THR A 23 17.51 -6.29 4.05
N PRO A 24 16.80 -5.32 3.44
CA PRO A 24 16.54 -4.03 4.06
C PRO A 24 15.77 -4.17 5.37
N SER A 25 16.08 -3.29 6.32
CA SER A 25 15.44 -3.17 7.62
C SER A 25 14.64 -1.88 7.73
N VAL A 26 13.82 -1.76 8.78
CA VAL A 26 13.08 -0.52 9.09
C VAL A 26 14.00 0.67 9.43
N LEU A 27 15.31 0.45 9.59
CA LEU A 27 16.31 1.50 9.81
C LEU A 27 16.88 2.07 8.51
N ASP A 28 16.63 1.45 7.36
CA ASP A 28 17.05 1.98 6.06
C ASP A 28 16.13 3.12 5.62
N ASP A 29 16.66 4.09 4.87
CA ASP A 29 15.92 5.29 4.46
C ASP A 29 14.64 4.92 3.69
N ALA A 30 13.51 5.40 4.22
CA ALA A 30 12.12 5.21 3.76
C ALA A 30 11.70 3.75 3.56
N ALA A 31 10.91 3.22 4.50
CA ALA A 31 10.14 2.00 4.28
C ALA A 31 9.28 2.15 3.01
N ASP A 32 9.58 1.33 2.00
CA ASP A 32 8.90 1.33 0.71
C ASP A 32 7.51 0.66 0.88
N ILE A 33 6.61 0.88 -0.08
CA ILE A 33 5.22 0.41 -0.10
C ILE A 33 5.12 -1.12 -0.13
N ASP A 34 6.23 -1.83 -0.31
CA ASP A 34 6.31 -3.28 -0.24
C ASP A 34 6.72 -3.80 1.15
N ALA A 35 7.03 -2.93 2.11
CA ALA A 35 7.38 -3.34 3.47
C ALA A 35 6.12 -3.62 4.30
N THR A 36 6.09 -4.81 4.90
CA THR A 36 5.20 -5.16 6.01
C THR A 36 5.98 -5.01 7.31
N VAL A 37 5.35 -4.42 8.32
CA VAL A 37 5.95 -4.18 9.64
C VAL A 37 4.96 -4.62 10.70
N LEU A 38 5.49 -5.24 11.76
CA LEU A 38 4.76 -5.64 12.96
C LEU A 38 5.53 -5.15 14.19
N GLU A 39 4.88 -4.35 15.03
CA GLU A 39 5.37 -3.96 16.35
C GLU A 39 5.31 -5.16 17.30
N VAL A 40 6.42 -5.42 17.98
CA VAL A 40 6.58 -6.55 18.91
C VAL A 40 7.24 -6.07 20.21
N LEU A 41 7.13 -6.85 21.27
CA LEU A 41 7.73 -6.53 22.56
C LEU A 41 9.24 -6.25 22.40
N GLY A 42 9.64 -5.00 22.61
CA GLY A 42 11.02 -4.54 22.52
C GLY A 42 11.59 -4.40 21.11
N GLY A 43 10.75 -4.28 20.08
CA GLY A 43 11.22 -4.02 18.72
C GLY A 43 10.17 -4.13 17.63
N HIS A 44 10.63 -4.42 16.42
CA HIS A 44 9.80 -4.58 15.22
C HIS A 44 10.28 -5.78 14.41
N LEU A 45 9.33 -6.46 13.78
CA LEU A 45 9.57 -7.43 12.71
C LEU A 45 9.15 -6.85 11.37
N SER A 46 9.92 -7.10 10.32
CA SER A 46 9.58 -6.69 8.97
C SER A 46 9.85 -7.76 7.92
N TRP A 47 9.03 -7.74 6.88
CA TRP A 47 9.18 -8.54 5.67
C TRP A 47 8.85 -7.68 4.45
N SER A 48 9.44 -7.97 3.29
CA SER A 48 8.88 -7.47 2.02
C SER A 48 7.71 -8.36 1.60
N VAL A 49 6.64 -7.78 1.06
CA VAL A 49 5.53 -8.52 0.44
C VAL A 49 5.99 -9.31 -0.80
N PHE A 50 7.18 -9.00 -1.34
CA PHE A 50 7.79 -9.73 -2.43
C PHE A 50 8.80 -10.80 -2.00
N ALA A 51 9.14 -10.86 -0.71
CA ALA A 51 10.13 -11.82 -0.23
C ALA A 51 9.58 -13.24 -0.32
N GLU A 52 10.33 -14.14 -0.96
CA GLU A 52 10.02 -15.58 -0.92
C GLU A 52 10.38 -16.18 0.44
N ASP A 53 11.42 -15.64 1.09
CA ASP A 53 11.86 -16.08 2.40
C ASP A 53 10.83 -15.77 3.49
N THR A 54 10.72 -16.70 4.44
CA THR A 54 9.78 -16.62 5.57
C THR A 54 10.42 -16.04 6.83
N VAL A 55 11.74 -15.86 6.83
CA VAL A 55 12.50 -15.33 7.98
C VAL A 55 12.35 -13.80 8.03
N PRO A 56 11.86 -13.22 9.14
CA PRO A 56 11.78 -11.77 9.28
C PRO A 56 13.15 -11.10 9.40
N VAL A 57 13.18 -9.80 9.08
CA VAL A 57 14.14 -8.88 9.67
C VAL A 57 13.61 -8.42 11.02
N ALA A 58 14.44 -8.43 12.06
CA ALA A 58 14.11 -7.87 13.36
C ALA A 58 14.99 -6.67 13.69
N VAL A 59 14.39 -5.61 14.21
CA VAL A 59 15.07 -4.46 14.81
C VAL A 59 14.63 -4.38 16.27
N ILE A 60 15.59 -4.45 17.19
CA ILE A 60 15.34 -4.63 18.62
C ILE A 60 16.04 -3.50 19.38
N ASP A 61 15.26 -2.72 20.12
CA ASP A 61 15.75 -1.61 20.95
C ASP A 61 15.72 -1.95 22.46
N ASP A 62 14.82 -2.83 22.89
CA ASP A 62 14.77 -3.41 24.23
C ASP A 62 14.98 -4.92 24.19
N VAL A 63 16.23 -5.31 24.43
CA VAL A 63 16.65 -6.72 24.44
C VAL A 63 15.93 -7.50 25.55
N ASP A 64 15.69 -6.92 26.72
CA ASP A 64 15.12 -7.66 27.86
C ASP A 64 13.68 -8.09 27.54
N SER A 65 12.89 -7.18 26.95
CA SER A 65 11.55 -7.49 26.46
C SER A 65 11.59 -8.47 25.27
N ALA A 66 12.50 -8.28 24.32
CA ALA A 66 12.59 -9.14 23.13
C ALA A 66 12.99 -10.60 23.45
N GLN A 67 13.73 -10.84 24.55
CA GLN A 67 14.09 -12.20 24.98
C GLN A 67 12.88 -13.08 25.31
N THR A 68 11.69 -12.51 25.52
CA THR A 68 10.46 -13.27 25.73
C THR A 68 10.04 -14.07 24.49
N TRP A 69 10.39 -13.60 23.28
CA TRP A 69 9.93 -14.19 22.02
C TRP A 69 11.04 -14.55 21.02
N LEU A 70 12.26 -14.01 21.14
CA LEU A 70 13.35 -14.24 20.17
C LEU A 70 13.59 -15.72 19.85
N TRP A 71 13.57 -16.58 20.87
CA TRP A 71 13.74 -18.02 20.72
C TRP A 71 12.61 -18.67 19.91
N ALA A 72 11.39 -18.12 19.98
CA ALA A 72 10.24 -18.63 19.26
C ALA A 72 10.33 -18.35 17.76
N VAL A 73 10.85 -17.17 17.40
CA VAL A 73 10.93 -16.67 16.01
C VAL A 73 12.23 -17.06 15.31
N PHE A 74 13.39 -16.91 15.96
CA PHE A 74 14.70 -17.16 15.35
C PHE A 74 15.43 -18.40 15.88
N GLY A 75 14.95 -18.98 16.99
CA GLY A 75 15.56 -20.13 17.64
C GLY A 75 16.43 -19.77 18.85
N GLU A 76 16.69 -20.78 19.68
CA GLU A 76 17.42 -20.63 20.95
C GLU A 76 18.84 -20.09 20.74
N GLU A 77 19.52 -20.53 19.69
CA GLU A 77 20.90 -20.13 19.40
C GLU A 77 21.02 -18.61 19.12
N VAL A 78 20.04 -18.04 18.43
CA VAL A 78 19.96 -16.60 18.16
C VAL A 78 19.65 -15.84 19.46
N ALA A 79 18.66 -16.30 20.24
CA ALA A 79 18.32 -15.69 21.52
C ALA A 79 19.53 -15.62 22.48
N LEU A 80 20.26 -16.73 22.62
CA LEU A 80 21.47 -16.80 23.45
C LEU A 80 22.59 -15.87 22.94
N ALA A 81 22.76 -15.78 21.62
CA ALA A 81 23.75 -14.90 21.02
C ALA A 81 23.43 -13.40 21.24
N VAL A 82 22.15 -13.00 21.17
CA VAL A 82 21.72 -11.64 21.53
C VAL A 82 21.99 -11.36 23.01
N ALA A 83 21.59 -12.29 23.90
CA ALA A 83 21.77 -12.15 25.35
C ALA A 83 23.25 -12.03 25.75
N ALA A 84 24.13 -12.76 25.07
CA ALA A 84 25.58 -12.71 25.30
C ALA A 84 26.26 -11.46 24.68
N GLY A 85 25.53 -10.63 23.94
CA GLY A 85 26.13 -9.49 23.24
C GLY A 85 26.94 -9.89 22.01
N SER A 86 26.83 -11.12 21.51
CA SER A 86 27.72 -11.67 20.48
C SER A 86 27.07 -11.65 19.09
N GLY A 87 27.35 -10.59 18.32
CA GLY A 87 26.93 -10.48 16.92
C GLY A 87 27.68 -11.49 16.04
N ARG A 88 26.94 -12.39 15.39
CA ARG A 88 27.48 -13.41 14.50
C ARG A 88 26.42 -13.86 13.50
N GLU A 89 26.83 -14.71 12.58
CA GLU A 89 25.94 -15.39 11.66
C GLU A 89 25.47 -16.71 12.27
N VAL A 90 24.17 -16.97 12.18
CA VAL A 90 23.50 -18.13 12.79
C VAL A 90 22.43 -18.64 11.83
N THR A 91 22.21 -19.94 11.80
CA THR A 91 21.04 -20.51 11.13
C THR A 91 19.81 -20.31 12.02
N ALA A 92 18.84 -19.53 11.55
CA ALA A 92 17.58 -19.35 12.26
C ALA A 92 16.74 -20.63 12.18
N GLU A 93 16.40 -21.19 13.33
CA GLU A 93 15.55 -22.37 13.49
C GLU A 93 14.41 -22.04 14.46
N PRO A 94 13.27 -21.53 13.96
CA PRO A 94 12.17 -21.10 14.80
C PRO A 94 11.65 -22.22 15.69
N ALA A 95 11.66 -22.03 17.01
CA ALA A 95 11.08 -23.01 17.94
C ALA A 95 9.55 -23.07 17.86
N ARG A 96 8.90 -22.01 17.33
CA ARG A 96 7.45 -21.94 17.12
C ARG A 96 7.12 -21.51 15.68
N PRO A 97 7.29 -22.39 14.66
CA PRO A 97 7.07 -22.03 13.25
C PRO A 97 5.65 -21.53 12.93
N ARG A 98 4.63 -22.00 13.69
CA ARG A 98 3.24 -21.52 13.54
C ARG A 98 3.09 -20.05 13.95
N VAL A 99 3.78 -19.62 15.00
CA VAL A 99 3.77 -18.22 15.44
C VAL A 99 4.44 -17.33 14.40
N VAL A 100 5.55 -17.78 13.78
CA VAL A 100 6.18 -17.04 12.67
C VAL A 100 5.25 -16.92 11.46
N THR A 101 4.51 -18.00 11.16
CA THR A 101 3.52 -18.00 10.07
C THR A 101 2.38 -17.02 10.36
N ALA A 102 1.82 -17.05 11.57
CA ALA A 102 0.78 -16.13 12.01
C ALA A 102 1.28 -14.67 11.99
N ALA A 103 2.49 -14.40 12.49
CA ALA A 103 3.08 -13.06 12.52
C ALA A 103 3.27 -12.49 11.11
N ARG A 104 3.75 -13.31 10.17
CA ARG A 104 3.88 -12.90 8.76
C ARG A 104 2.51 -12.60 8.14
N ARG A 105 1.51 -13.45 8.41
CA ARG A 105 0.13 -13.23 7.95
C ARG A 105 -0.47 -11.97 8.56
N LEU A 106 -0.23 -11.69 9.84
CA LEU A 106 -0.68 -10.49 10.53
C LEU A 106 -0.05 -9.23 9.93
N ALA A 107 1.27 -9.23 9.73
CA ALA A 107 1.99 -8.12 9.09
C ALA A 107 1.46 -7.86 7.67
N PHE A 108 1.20 -8.93 6.90
CA PHE A 108 0.58 -8.81 5.58
C PHE A 108 -0.86 -8.29 5.65
N ALA A 109 -1.67 -8.72 6.61
CA ALA A 109 -3.05 -8.24 6.77
C ALA A 109 -3.09 -6.74 7.12
N HIS A 110 -2.22 -6.27 8.01
CA HIS A 110 -2.06 -4.84 8.29
C HIS A 110 -1.53 -4.06 7.10
N TRP A 111 -0.64 -4.66 6.29
CA TRP A 111 -0.21 -4.06 5.04
C TRP A 111 -1.36 -3.97 4.04
N ALA A 112 -2.14 -5.04 3.85
CA ALA A 112 -3.27 -5.07 2.92
C ALA A 112 -4.35 -4.07 3.32
N ALA A 113 -4.67 -3.95 4.61
CA ALA A 113 -5.58 -2.93 5.12
C ALA A 113 -5.13 -1.49 4.79
N ARG A 114 -3.81 -1.28 4.65
CA ARG A 114 -3.22 0.05 4.42
C ARG A 114 -2.75 0.30 2.99
N TRP A 115 -2.48 -0.72 2.18
CA TRP A 115 -1.76 -0.55 0.92
C TRP A 115 -2.27 -1.46 -0.19
N TRP A 116 -3.35 -2.21 0.04
CA TRP A 116 -3.96 -3.01 -1.02
C TRP A 116 -4.29 -2.13 -2.23
N PRO A 117 -3.81 -2.48 -3.44
CA PRO A 117 -3.89 -1.61 -4.62
C PRO A 117 -5.26 -1.76 -5.30
N ALA A 118 -6.34 -1.47 -4.58
CA ALA A 118 -7.70 -1.49 -5.11
C ALA A 118 -7.81 -0.55 -6.32
N SER A 119 -8.33 -1.07 -7.42
CA SER A 119 -8.45 -0.34 -8.67
C SER A 119 -9.61 -0.85 -9.49
N THR A 120 -10.58 0.04 -9.75
CA THR A 120 -11.65 -0.24 -10.69
C THR A 120 -11.10 -0.27 -12.12
N VAL A 121 -10.12 0.59 -12.44
CA VAL A 121 -9.52 0.64 -13.79
C VAL A 121 -8.78 -0.64 -14.16
N ASP A 122 -8.08 -1.23 -13.20
CA ASP A 122 -7.24 -2.41 -13.40
C ASP A 122 -7.93 -3.72 -12.99
N GLY A 123 -9.19 -3.67 -12.55
CA GLY A 123 -9.97 -4.83 -12.12
C GLY A 123 -9.44 -5.49 -10.84
N ILE A 124 -8.92 -4.70 -9.91
CA ILE A 124 -8.47 -5.17 -8.59
C ILE A 124 -9.54 -4.76 -7.56
N PRO A 125 -10.39 -5.68 -7.09
CA PRO A 125 -11.43 -5.36 -6.10
C PRO A 125 -10.84 -4.85 -4.79
N ALA A 126 -11.58 -3.97 -4.11
CA ALA A 126 -11.29 -3.61 -2.73
C ALA A 126 -11.54 -4.81 -1.80
N LEU A 127 -10.71 -4.94 -0.78
CA LEU A 127 -10.90 -5.93 0.28
C LEU A 127 -11.95 -5.43 1.27
N ASP A 128 -12.85 -6.32 1.71
CA ASP A 128 -13.83 -5.99 2.74
C ASP A 128 -13.13 -5.75 4.08
N ALA A 129 -13.25 -4.52 4.59
CA ALA A 129 -12.59 -4.10 5.82
C ALA A 129 -13.06 -4.91 7.04
N GLY A 130 -14.35 -5.29 7.11
CA GLY A 130 -14.87 -6.08 8.22
C GLY A 130 -14.41 -7.54 8.23
N LEU A 131 -14.10 -8.11 7.07
CA LEU A 131 -13.43 -9.41 6.95
C LEU A 131 -11.95 -9.30 7.34
N LEU A 132 -11.25 -8.26 6.86
CA LEU A 132 -9.87 -8.00 7.27
C LEU A 132 -9.75 -7.81 8.78
N ASP A 133 -10.59 -6.98 9.38
CA ASP A 133 -10.56 -6.68 10.81
C ASP A 133 -10.77 -7.93 11.68
N ARG A 134 -11.68 -8.82 11.26
CA ARG A 134 -11.91 -10.11 11.95
C ARG A 134 -10.72 -11.04 11.87
N GLU A 135 -10.08 -11.10 10.70
CA GLU A 135 -8.90 -11.93 10.52
C GLU A 135 -7.69 -11.37 11.27
N ILE A 136 -7.48 -10.05 11.25
CA ILE A 136 -6.48 -9.35 12.06
C ILE A 136 -6.69 -9.68 13.53
N ALA A 137 -7.90 -9.54 14.06
CA ALA A 137 -8.20 -9.86 15.46
C ALA A 137 -7.84 -11.32 15.83
N THR A 138 -8.14 -12.27 14.94
CA THR A 138 -7.78 -13.68 15.12
C THR A 138 -6.26 -13.88 15.12
N LEU A 139 -5.56 -13.25 14.18
CA LEU A 139 -4.11 -13.35 14.04
C LEU A 139 -3.36 -12.66 15.19
N VAL A 140 -3.91 -11.59 15.76
CA VAL A 140 -3.41 -10.95 16.99
C VAL A 140 -3.45 -11.93 18.16
N GLU A 141 -4.57 -12.64 18.36
CA GLU A 141 -4.69 -13.67 19.41
C GLU A 141 -3.68 -14.81 19.21
N GLU A 142 -3.42 -15.23 17.97
CA GLU A 142 -2.39 -16.23 17.66
C GLU A 142 -0.96 -15.72 17.90
N CYS A 143 -0.76 -14.41 17.85
CA CYS A 143 0.52 -13.72 18.01
C CYS A 143 0.73 -13.07 19.39
N ASP A 144 -0.12 -13.34 20.40
CA ASP A 144 -0.05 -12.79 21.78
C ASP A 144 1.36 -12.83 22.40
N LEU A 145 2.16 -13.85 22.06
CA LEU A 145 3.55 -13.95 22.53
C LEU A 145 4.47 -12.81 22.03
N LEU A 146 4.14 -12.21 20.88
CA LEU A 146 5.01 -11.28 20.15
C LEU A 146 4.54 -9.83 20.23
N VAL A 147 3.27 -9.59 19.91
CA VAL A 147 2.75 -8.27 19.52
C VAL A 147 2.72 -7.29 20.69
N ASP A 148 2.93 -6.02 20.39
CA ASP A 148 2.85 -4.91 21.34
C ASP A 148 2.22 -3.68 20.67
N GLY A 149 1.96 -2.63 21.45
CA GLY A 149 1.54 -1.33 20.92
C GLY A 149 0.23 -1.38 20.15
N ASP A 150 0.19 -0.70 19.01
CA ASP A 150 -1.03 -0.61 18.18
C ASP A 150 -1.34 -1.96 17.50
N ASP A 151 -0.33 -2.76 17.18
CA ASP A 151 -0.50 -4.06 16.53
C ASP A 151 -0.99 -5.16 17.50
N ALA A 152 -0.97 -4.90 18.82
CA ALA A 152 -1.61 -5.75 19.82
C ALA A 152 -3.12 -5.45 20.00
N LEU A 153 -3.64 -4.37 19.40
CA LEU A 153 -5.03 -3.97 19.53
C LEU A 153 -5.87 -4.54 18.38
N ALA A 154 -6.94 -5.24 18.74
CA ALA A 154 -7.94 -5.63 17.75
C ALA A 154 -8.60 -4.37 17.16
N PRO A 155 -8.70 -4.24 15.82
CA PRO A 155 -9.33 -3.09 15.19
C PRO A 155 -10.76 -2.92 15.71
N THR A 156 -11.08 -1.71 16.18
CA THR A 156 -12.37 -1.39 16.78
C THR A 156 -13.12 -0.40 15.88
N GLY A 157 -13.87 -0.89 14.90
CA GLY A 157 -14.66 -0.02 14.03
C GLY A 157 -15.62 -0.77 13.10
N PRO A 158 -16.82 -0.23 12.81
CA PRO A 158 -17.69 -0.79 11.79
C PRO A 158 -17.50 -0.05 10.46
N THR A 159 -17.41 -0.75 9.33
CA THR A 159 -18.05 -0.27 8.08
C THR A 159 -18.24 -1.36 7.03
N LEU A 160 -19.49 -1.56 6.63
CA LEU A 160 -19.88 -2.24 5.40
C LEU A 160 -19.56 -1.33 4.21
N ALA A 161 -18.79 -1.84 3.25
CA ALA A 161 -18.62 -1.16 1.97
C ALA A 161 -19.90 -1.28 1.13
N ASP A 162 -20.34 -0.17 0.54
CA ASP A 162 -21.31 -0.21 -0.55
C ASP A 162 -20.60 -0.66 -1.84
N ARG A 163 -21.34 -1.27 -2.77
CA ARG A 163 -20.72 -1.92 -3.93
C ARG A 163 -19.96 -0.90 -4.81
N PRO A 164 -18.66 -1.10 -5.10
CA PRO A 164 -17.92 -0.21 -5.99
C PRO A 164 -18.45 -0.29 -7.43
N GLY A 165 -18.26 0.79 -8.19
CA GLY A 165 -18.51 0.84 -9.65
C GLY A 165 -17.62 -0.16 -10.41
N ARG A 166 -17.99 -0.50 -11.66
CA ARG A 166 -17.31 -1.56 -12.42
C ARG A 166 -16.26 -1.00 -13.38
N ALA A 167 -15.25 -1.80 -13.70
CA ALA A 167 -14.22 -1.47 -14.71
C ALA A 167 -14.82 -1.05 -16.07
N GLU A 168 -15.91 -1.71 -16.47
CA GLU A 168 -16.62 -1.45 -17.74
C GLU A 168 -17.21 -0.02 -17.81
N ASP A 169 -17.60 0.55 -16.66
CA ASP A 169 -18.17 1.89 -16.56
C ASP A 169 -17.10 2.96 -16.91
N TYR A 170 -15.82 2.68 -16.59
CA TYR A 170 -14.70 3.57 -16.90
C TYR A 170 -14.19 3.45 -18.33
N ALA A 171 -14.31 2.29 -18.97
CA ALA A 171 -14.01 2.15 -20.39
C ALA A 171 -14.92 3.05 -21.25
N LEU A 172 -16.16 3.28 -20.79
CA LEU A 172 -17.10 4.22 -21.40
C LEU A 172 -16.66 5.68 -21.18
N ALA A 173 -16.16 6.03 -19.99
CA ALA A 173 -15.68 7.38 -19.65
C ALA A 173 -14.35 7.76 -20.35
N ALA A 174 -13.43 6.80 -20.51
CA ALA A 174 -12.16 7.01 -21.22
C ALA A 174 -12.33 7.06 -22.76
N GLY A 175 -13.44 6.52 -23.28
CA GLY A 175 -13.78 6.48 -24.70
C GLY A 175 -14.77 7.55 -25.16
N ALA A 176 -15.57 8.10 -24.25
CA ALA A 176 -16.41 9.25 -24.54
C ALA A 176 -15.53 10.50 -24.51
N ALA A 177 -15.03 10.90 -25.67
CA ALA A 177 -14.73 12.32 -25.89
C ALA A 177 -15.96 13.08 -25.39
N THR A 178 -15.85 13.74 -24.23
CA THR A 178 -16.86 14.67 -23.71
C THR A 178 -17.21 15.52 -24.88
N ALA A 179 -18.44 15.36 -25.40
CA ALA A 179 -18.84 15.86 -26.71
C ALA A 179 -18.34 17.30 -26.82
N THR A 180 -17.29 17.50 -27.62
CA THR A 180 -16.51 18.72 -27.55
C THR A 180 -17.46 19.83 -27.92
N LEU A 181 -17.78 20.70 -26.95
CA LEU A 181 -18.72 21.77 -27.17
C LEU A 181 -18.24 22.57 -28.40
N PRO A 182 -19.14 22.94 -29.33
CA PRO A 182 -18.76 23.72 -30.49
C PRO A 182 -17.98 24.97 -30.04
N GLY A 183 -16.72 25.09 -30.47
CA GLY A 183 -15.83 26.20 -30.09
C GLY A 183 -14.79 25.90 -29.02
N THR A 184 -14.69 24.66 -28.53
CA THR A 184 -13.60 24.22 -27.65
C THR A 184 -12.51 23.50 -28.45
N LEU A 185 -11.26 23.98 -28.34
CA LEU A 185 -10.07 23.37 -28.92
C LEU A 185 -9.28 22.63 -27.84
N VAL A 186 -9.02 21.34 -28.01
CA VAL A 186 -8.11 20.58 -27.14
C VAL A 186 -6.66 20.87 -27.58
N LEU A 187 -5.86 21.44 -26.68
CA LEU A 187 -4.45 21.77 -26.92
C LEU A 187 -3.53 20.61 -26.59
N ALA A 188 -3.80 19.94 -25.46
CA ALA A 188 -3.05 18.78 -24.98
C ALA A 188 -3.96 17.89 -24.14
N ARG A 189 -3.62 16.61 -24.03
CA ARG A 189 -4.26 15.67 -23.11
C ARG A 189 -3.29 14.55 -22.75
N GLY A 190 -3.51 13.92 -21.61
CA GLY A 190 -2.69 12.80 -21.18
C GLY A 190 -3.37 11.94 -20.12
N ILE A 191 -2.73 10.81 -19.86
CA ILE A 191 -3.06 9.88 -18.80
C ILE A 191 -1.76 9.62 -18.04
N THR A 192 -1.84 9.61 -16.71
CA THR A 192 -0.70 9.32 -15.84
C THR A 192 -1.15 8.52 -14.62
N GLY A 193 -0.19 7.90 -13.95
CA GLY A 193 -0.39 7.30 -12.64
C GLY A 193 -0.27 8.34 -11.54
N SER A 194 -0.37 7.86 -10.30
CA SER A 194 -0.19 8.67 -9.11
C SER A 194 0.69 7.95 -8.11
N ASP A 195 1.49 8.70 -7.35
CA ASP A 195 2.31 8.15 -6.28
C ASP A 195 1.45 7.96 -5.02
N TRP A 196 1.16 6.70 -4.69
CA TRP A 196 0.27 6.32 -3.60
C TRP A 196 0.76 6.81 -2.22
N ARG A 197 2.04 7.23 -2.09
CA ARG A 197 2.60 7.76 -0.83
C ARG A 197 2.18 9.21 -0.54
N ARG A 198 1.53 9.89 -1.48
CA ARG A 198 1.14 11.31 -1.36
C ARG A 198 -0.26 11.54 -0.80
N TYR A 199 -0.98 10.48 -0.47
CA TYR A 199 -2.30 10.55 0.16
C TYR A 199 -2.57 9.27 0.96
N PRO A 200 -3.52 9.31 1.91
CA PRO A 200 -3.97 8.10 2.60
C PRO A 200 -4.48 7.06 1.60
N PRO A 201 -4.27 5.77 1.89
CA PRO A 201 -4.85 4.70 1.08
C PRO A 201 -6.38 4.79 1.05
N GLY A 202 -6.97 4.30 -0.05
CA GLY A 202 -8.42 4.36 -0.26
C GLY A 202 -8.95 5.71 -0.73
N LEU A 203 -8.09 6.66 -1.12
CA LEU A 203 -8.52 7.96 -1.66
C LEU A 203 -8.59 7.99 -3.20
N VAL A 204 -7.59 7.41 -3.86
CA VAL A 204 -7.42 7.41 -5.32
C VAL A 204 -7.22 5.97 -5.80
N ASP A 205 -7.74 5.66 -6.98
CA ASP A 205 -7.56 4.37 -7.65
C ASP A 205 -6.08 4.05 -7.90
N ALA A 206 -5.67 2.82 -7.63
CA ALA A 206 -4.27 2.41 -7.70
C ALA A 206 -3.70 2.25 -9.13
N SER A 207 -4.50 2.39 -10.18
CA SER A 207 -4.01 2.23 -11.55
C SER A 207 -2.98 3.28 -11.96
N GLU A 208 -1.99 2.92 -12.80
CA GLU A 208 -1.12 3.89 -13.50
C GLU A 208 -1.87 4.71 -14.55
N ARG A 209 -3.18 4.50 -14.67
CA ARG A 209 -4.06 5.18 -15.62
C ARG A 209 -5.20 5.92 -14.92
N ALA A 210 -5.14 6.03 -13.58
CA ALA A 210 -6.18 6.66 -12.78
C ALA A 210 -6.31 8.16 -13.00
N VAL A 211 -5.24 8.85 -13.41
CA VAL A 211 -5.24 10.30 -13.64
C VAL A 211 -5.36 10.59 -15.13
N SER A 212 -6.40 11.32 -15.52
CA SER A 212 -6.55 11.88 -16.86
C SER A 212 -6.62 13.39 -16.80
N TRP A 213 -6.07 14.05 -17.80
CA TRP A 213 -6.08 15.50 -17.88
C TRP A 213 -6.19 15.98 -19.32
N GLU A 214 -6.80 17.15 -19.48
CA GLU A 214 -6.90 17.85 -20.74
C GLU A 214 -6.67 19.35 -20.57
N VAL A 215 -6.01 19.95 -21.54
CA VAL A 215 -5.85 21.39 -21.66
C VAL A 215 -6.73 21.83 -22.81
N VAL A 216 -7.72 22.65 -22.52
CA VAL A 216 -8.73 23.09 -23.48
C VAL A 216 -8.71 24.60 -23.61
N ARG A 217 -9.02 25.08 -24.81
CA ARG A 217 -9.20 26.50 -25.10
C ARG A 217 -10.62 26.75 -25.57
N THR A 218 -11.36 27.56 -24.82
CA THR A 218 -12.74 27.95 -25.16
C THR A 218 -12.83 29.46 -25.13
N SER A 219 -13.29 30.07 -26.24
CA SER A 219 -13.46 31.53 -26.35
C SER A 219 -12.22 32.35 -25.96
N GLY A 220 -11.02 31.82 -26.24
CA GLY A 220 -9.73 32.46 -25.92
C GLY A 220 -9.17 32.17 -24.53
N THR A 221 -9.95 31.60 -23.61
CA THR A 221 -9.49 31.18 -22.28
C THR A 221 -8.94 29.77 -22.36
N THR A 222 -7.73 29.55 -21.83
CA THR A 222 -7.10 28.22 -21.75
C THR A 222 -7.23 27.70 -20.32
N THR A 223 -7.86 26.54 -20.14
CA THR A 223 -8.04 25.88 -18.85
C THR A 223 -7.49 24.47 -18.88
N VAL A 224 -7.00 24.01 -17.73
CA VAL A 224 -6.64 22.61 -17.51
C VAL A 224 -7.71 21.97 -16.65
N ARG A 225 -8.17 20.80 -17.08
CA ARG A 225 -9.10 19.95 -16.35
C ARG A 225 -8.39 18.68 -15.95
N VAL A 226 -8.54 18.32 -14.69
CA VAL A 226 -7.98 17.09 -14.13
C VAL A 226 -9.15 16.22 -13.66
N SER A 227 -9.11 14.95 -14.02
CA SER A 227 -10.07 13.94 -13.59
C SER A 227 -9.32 12.71 -13.12
N VAL A 228 -9.57 12.30 -11.87
CA VAL A 228 -8.90 11.20 -11.21
C VAL A 228 -9.94 10.20 -10.73
N VAL A 229 -9.73 8.93 -11.03
CA VAL A 229 -10.60 7.85 -10.56
C VAL A 229 -10.44 7.72 -9.03
N ALA A 230 -11.55 7.78 -8.31
CA ALA A 230 -11.56 7.56 -6.86
C ALA A 230 -11.32 6.09 -6.54
N ALA A 231 -10.76 5.80 -5.35
CA ALA A 231 -10.59 4.42 -4.93
C ALA A 231 -11.95 3.68 -4.85
N PRO A 232 -11.99 2.37 -5.15
CA PRO A 232 -13.22 1.59 -5.03
C PRO A 232 -13.78 1.65 -3.60
N GLY A 233 -15.10 1.90 -3.47
CA GLY A 233 -15.78 1.97 -2.17
C GLY A 233 -15.70 3.33 -1.47
N LEU A 234 -14.96 4.30 -2.04
CA LEU A 234 -14.93 5.66 -1.51
C LEU A 234 -16.29 6.33 -1.72
N SER A 235 -16.90 6.81 -0.64
CA SER A 235 -18.20 7.49 -0.68
C SER A 235 -18.17 8.85 0.04
N ALA A 236 -18.97 9.79 -0.45
CA ALA A 236 -19.17 11.11 0.14
C ALA A 236 -20.22 11.04 1.28
N PRO A 237 -20.21 11.98 2.25
CA PRO A 237 -19.37 13.18 2.34
C PRO A 237 -17.99 12.93 2.96
N LEU A 238 -16.94 13.47 2.32
CA LEU A 238 -15.59 13.49 2.85
C LEU A 238 -15.29 14.83 3.55
N PRO A 239 -14.57 14.82 4.69
CA PRO A 239 -14.03 16.03 5.30
C PRO A 239 -13.16 16.85 4.33
N ASP A 240 -13.15 18.18 4.47
CA ASP A 240 -12.41 19.06 3.56
C ASP A 240 -10.89 18.79 3.54
N HIS A 241 -10.34 18.29 4.64
CA HIS A 241 -8.92 17.94 4.74
C HIS A 241 -8.54 16.61 4.04
N LEU A 242 -9.52 15.85 3.54
CA LEU A 242 -9.31 14.65 2.71
C LEU A 242 -9.53 14.92 1.21
N ARG A 243 -9.58 16.20 0.80
CA ARG A 243 -9.72 16.57 -0.61
C ARG A 243 -8.32 16.65 -1.26
N PRO A 244 -7.98 15.76 -2.20
CA PRO A 244 -6.72 15.82 -2.90
C PRO A 244 -6.64 17.07 -3.80
N GLN A 245 -5.41 17.43 -4.13
CA GLN A 245 -5.07 18.47 -5.09
C GLN A 245 -4.21 17.87 -6.21
N ALA A 246 -4.26 18.49 -7.38
CA ALA A 246 -3.37 18.14 -8.49
C ALA A 246 -2.50 19.36 -8.85
N THR A 247 -1.18 19.22 -8.73
CA THR A 247 -0.25 20.21 -9.29
C THR A 247 -0.05 19.92 -10.76
N VAL A 248 -0.45 20.85 -11.62
CA VAL A 248 -0.21 20.81 -13.06
C VAL A 248 1.01 21.65 -13.37
N GLY A 249 2.09 21.01 -13.82
CA GLY A 249 3.38 21.64 -14.12
C GLY A 249 3.66 21.74 -15.61
N THR A 250 4.39 22.78 -16.00
CA THR A 250 5.04 22.94 -17.31
C THR A 250 6.47 23.46 -17.09
N THR A 251 7.24 23.60 -18.17
CA THR A 251 8.55 24.26 -18.11
C THR A 251 8.50 25.74 -17.73
N ALA A 252 7.33 26.38 -17.82
CA ALA A 252 7.16 27.81 -17.58
C ALA A 252 6.43 28.14 -16.27
N GLY A 253 5.85 27.16 -15.57
CA GLY A 253 5.19 27.36 -14.28
C GLY A 253 4.34 26.16 -13.85
N ALA A 254 3.71 26.28 -12.69
CA ALA A 254 2.79 25.28 -12.16
C ALA A 254 1.53 25.95 -11.59
N VAL A 255 0.43 25.21 -11.54
CA VAL A 255 -0.83 25.62 -10.89
C VAL A 255 -1.39 24.45 -10.11
N ASP A 256 -1.96 24.72 -8.94
CA ASP A 256 -2.68 23.71 -8.16
C ASP A 256 -4.17 23.73 -8.50
N VAL A 257 -4.72 22.54 -8.69
CA VAL A 257 -6.13 22.30 -8.99
C VAL A 257 -6.75 21.59 -7.79
N ALA A 258 -7.68 22.26 -7.11
CA ALA A 258 -8.45 21.64 -6.03
C ALA A 258 -9.47 20.65 -6.61
N LEU A 259 -9.47 19.41 -6.11
CA LEU A 259 -10.35 18.36 -6.61
C LEU A 259 -11.59 18.21 -5.72
N GLN A 260 -12.71 17.88 -6.37
CA GLN A 260 -13.99 17.60 -5.73
C GLN A 260 -14.47 16.22 -6.17
N LEU A 261 -14.95 15.42 -5.20
CA LEU A 261 -15.51 14.11 -5.49
C LEU A 261 -16.94 14.27 -6.00
N SER A 262 -17.22 13.71 -7.17
CA SER A 262 -18.55 13.59 -7.74
C SER A 262 -18.75 12.16 -8.23
N GLY A 263 -19.58 11.38 -7.51
CA GLY A 263 -19.66 9.94 -7.73
C GLY A 263 -18.33 9.29 -7.37
N ASP A 264 -17.69 8.69 -8.37
CA ASP A 264 -16.46 7.91 -8.29
C ASP A 264 -15.27 8.60 -9.00
N VAL A 265 -15.40 9.90 -9.27
CA VAL A 265 -14.38 10.73 -9.92
C VAL A 265 -14.09 11.97 -9.09
N TRP A 266 -12.81 12.18 -8.79
CA TRP A 266 -12.26 13.45 -8.35
C TRP A 266 -12.03 14.35 -9.57
N SER A 267 -12.60 15.55 -9.58
CA SER A 267 -12.43 16.47 -10.71
C SER A 267 -12.17 17.90 -10.26
N GLY A 268 -11.46 18.65 -11.10
CA GLY A 268 -11.20 20.07 -10.88
C GLY A 268 -10.72 20.76 -12.16
N GLU A 269 -10.87 22.08 -12.20
CA GLU A 269 -10.44 22.92 -13.32
C GLU A 269 -9.73 24.17 -12.80
N ALA A 270 -8.68 24.60 -13.51
CA ALA A 270 -7.97 25.85 -13.25
C ALA A 270 -7.53 26.51 -14.56
N ALA A 271 -7.12 27.78 -14.47
CA ALA A 271 -6.44 28.44 -15.58
C ALA A 271 -5.12 27.70 -15.88
N ALA A 272 -4.91 27.30 -17.14
CA ALA A 272 -3.73 26.54 -17.51
C ALA A 272 -2.47 27.43 -17.39
N PRO A 273 -1.36 26.93 -16.83
CA PRO A 273 -0.11 27.67 -16.80
C PRO A 273 0.42 27.88 -18.22
N SER A 274 1.27 28.89 -18.41
CA SER A 274 1.92 29.14 -19.70
C SER A 274 2.65 27.88 -20.20
N GLY A 275 2.63 27.64 -21.52
CA GLY A 275 3.30 26.47 -22.12
C GLY A 275 2.57 25.13 -21.96
N SER A 276 1.31 25.13 -21.51
CA SER A 276 0.48 23.92 -21.37
C SER A 276 0.10 23.25 -22.71
N GLU A 277 0.63 23.71 -23.83
CA GLU A 277 0.46 23.07 -25.14
C GLU A 277 1.33 21.80 -25.29
N ALA A 278 2.39 21.65 -24.48
CA ALA A 278 3.26 20.48 -24.49
C ALA A 278 4.00 20.31 -23.15
N GLY A 279 4.43 19.08 -22.83
CA GLY A 279 5.27 18.82 -21.65
C GLY A 279 4.56 19.07 -20.31
N VAL A 280 3.24 18.87 -20.25
CA VAL A 280 2.45 18.99 -19.03
C VAL A 280 2.71 17.78 -18.14
N SER A 281 3.03 18.02 -16.87
CA SER A 281 3.04 17.01 -15.80
C SER A 281 1.85 17.24 -14.88
N VAL A 282 1.31 16.16 -14.31
CA VAL A 282 0.22 16.22 -13.33
C VAL A 282 0.57 15.32 -12.16
N ASP A 283 0.72 15.92 -10.99
CA ASP A 283 1.04 15.23 -9.75
C ASP A 283 -0.11 15.40 -8.76
N VAL A 284 -0.66 14.28 -8.27
CA VAL A 284 -1.77 14.27 -7.30
C VAL A 284 -1.21 14.09 -5.89
N TYR A 285 -1.70 14.87 -4.93
CA TYR A 285 -1.28 14.82 -3.54
C TYR A 285 -2.41 15.27 -2.60
N LEU A 286 -2.33 14.90 -1.33
CA LEU A 286 -3.19 15.46 -0.29
C LEU A 286 -2.39 16.47 0.55
N PRO A 287 -2.83 17.74 0.66
CA PRO A 287 -2.13 18.73 1.48
C PRO A 287 -1.97 18.27 2.93
N GLY A 288 -0.74 18.31 3.43
CA GLY A 288 -0.41 17.89 4.81
C GLY A 288 -0.23 16.38 5.00
N PHE A 289 -0.23 15.59 3.93
CA PHE A 289 0.03 14.15 3.96
C PHE A 289 1.30 13.78 3.19
N GLY A 290 2.05 12.81 3.73
CA GLY A 290 3.21 12.23 3.05
C GLY A 290 4.40 13.16 2.91
N VAL A 291 5.37 12.76 2.08
CA VAL A 291 6.58 13.53 1.82
C VAL A 291 6.32 14.63 0.78
N ASN A 292 6.58 15.89 1.17
CA ASN A 292 6.55 17.03 0.26
C ASN A 292 7.88 17.09 -0.51
N GLY A 293 7.92 16.67 -1.78
CA GLY A 293 9.15 16.68 -2.59
C GLY A 293 9.00 16.01 -3.95
N SER A 294 10.09 15.94 -4.73
CA SER A 294 10.15 15.15 -5.97
C SER A 294 9.83 13.68 -5.66
N ALA A 295 9.05 13.01 -6.52
CA ALA A 295 8.87 11.56 -6.43
C ALA A 295 10.27 10.91 -6.55
N ASP A 296 10.74 10.27 -5.48
CA ASP A 296 12.07 9.66 -5.48
C ASP A 296 12.01 8.14 -5.28
N VAL A 297 13.01 7.50 -5.87
CA VAL A 297 13.40 6.09 -6.00
C VAL A 297 12.37 5.02 -5.57
N GLY A 298 11.90 4.24 -6.55
CA GLY A 298 10.96 3.11 -6.38
C GLY A 298 9.92 3.04 -7.51
N GLY A 299 9.58 4.21 -8.07
CA GLY A 299 8.97 4.35 -9.41
C GLY A 299 7.62 3.64 -9.66
N PRO A 300 7.14 3.68 -10.92
CA PRO A 300 6.00 2.89 -11.39
C PRO A 300 6.27 1.37 -11.36
N ASP A 301 7.53 0.94 -11.33
CA ASP A 301 7.91 -0.47 -11.34
C ASP A 301 7.53 -1.20 -10.04
N VAL A 302 7.79 -0.60 -8.86
CA VAL A 302 7.36 -1.18 -7.57
C VAL A 302 5.84 -1.24 -7.50
N ARG A 303 5.13 -0.19 -7.94
CA ARG A 303 3.65 -0.18 -7.97
C ARG A 303 3.09 -1.25 -8.90
N GLU A 304 3.73 -1.50 -10.06
CA GLU A 304 3.34 -2.61 -10.93
C GLU A 304 3.57 -3.96 -10.27
N ARG A 305 4.69 -4.16 -9.56
CA ARG A 305 4.93 -5.39 -8.79
C ARG A 305 3.87 -5.59 -7.70
N VAL A 306 3.47 -4.53 -6.99
CA VAL A 306 2.39 -4.60 -5.99
C VAL A 306 1.05 -4.97 -6.63
N ARG A 307 0.67 -4.35 -7.75
CA ARG A 307 -0.55 -4.74 -8.49
C ARG A 307 -0.48 -6.19 -9.01
N ALA A 308 0.67 -6.62 -9.52
CA ALA A 308 0.88 -7.99 -9.98
C ALA A 308 0.76 -9.01 -8.83
N LEU A 309 1.28 -8.66 -7.64
CA LEU A 309 1.11 -9.46 -6.42
C LEU A 309 -0.37 -9.58 -6.04
N ALA A 310 -1.12 -8.48 -5.98
CA ALA A 310 -2.55 -8.49 -5.65
C ALA A 310 -3.33 -9.40 -6.61
N ARG A 311 -3.10 -9.27 -7.93
CA ARG A 311 -3.72 -10.14 -8.95
C ARG A 311 -3.34 -11.61 -8.77
N LEU A 312 -2.08 -11.91 -8.43
CA LEU A 312 -1.65 -13.28 -8.16
C LEU A 312 -2.37 -13.87 -6.95
N ARG A 313 -2.51 -13.10 -5.87
CA ARG A 313 -3.18 -13.56 -4.65
C ARG A 313 -4.68 -13.76 -4.86
N LEU A 314 -5.36 -12.84 -5.56
CA LEU A 314 -6.77 -13.01 -5.91
C LEU A 314 -7.02 -14.27 -6.77
N ARG A 315 -6.14 -14.57 -7.74
CA ARG A 315 -6.22 -15.84 -8.49
C ARG A 315 -6.08 -17.07 -7.62
N ARG A 316 -5.17 -17.04 -6.63
CA ARG A 316 -5.04 -18.13 -5.65
C ARG A 316 -6.29 -18.24 -4.76
N ALA A 317 -6.86 -17.11 -4.37
CA ALA A 317 -8.06 -17.04 -3.54
C ALA A 317 -9.32 -17.58 -4.24
N ALA A 318 -9.41 -17.45 -5.58
CA ALA A 318 -10.49 -18.01 -6.39
C ALA A 318 -10.47 -19.55 -6.45
N GLU A 319 -9.31 -20.17 -6.23
CA GLU A 319 -9.13 -21.63 -6.22
C GLU A 319 -8.62 -22.09 -4.84
N PRO A 320 -9.45 -21.99 -3.78
CA PRO A 320 -8.98 -22.24 -2.42
C PRO A 320 -8.58 -23.71 -2.24
N ALA A 321 -7.28 -23.94 -2.10
CA ALA A 321 -6.73 -25.18 -1.59
C ALA A 321 -6.69 -25.11 -0.05
N PRO A 322 -6.86 -26.23 0.68
CA PRO A 322 -6.60 -26.27 2.11
C PRO A 322 -5.10 -26.06 2.35
N ASP A 323 -4.70 -24.80 2.53
CA ASP A 323 -3.34 -24.37 2.82
C ASP A 323 -3.39 -23.42 4.04
N ASP A 324 -2.79 -23.86 5.15
CA ASP A 324 -2.60 -23.04 6.35
C ASP A 324 -1.19 -22.39 6.35
N GLY A 325 -0.55 -22.32 5.18
CA GLY A 325 0.76 -21.74 4.98
C GLY A 325 0.80 -20.21 5.10
N PRO A 326 2.00 -19.62 5.09
CA PRO A 326 2.19 -18.16 5.18
C PRO A 326 1.55 -17.40 4.00
N ASP A 327 1.38 -18.07 2.87
CA ASP A 327 0.82 -17.50 1.64
C ASP A 327 -0.68 -17.74 1.50
N ALA A 328 -1.33 -18.37 2.50
CA ALA A 328 -2.76 -18.63 2.50
C ALA A 328 -3.54 -17.32 2.22
N PRO A 329 -4.56 -17.34 1.35
CA PRO A 329 -5.42 -16.19 1.11
C PRO A 329 -6.11 -15.73 2.40
N LEU A 330 -6.18 -14.42 2.59
CA LEU A 330 -7.02 -13.80 3.62
C LEU A 330 -8.50 -14.02 3.28
N LEU A 331 -9.37 -14.04 4.28
CA LEU A 331 -10.82 -14.15 4.12
C LEU A 331 -11.39 -13.06 3.21
N ALA A 332 -10.86 -11.84 3.32
CA ALA A 332 -11.25 -10.74 2.45
C ALA A 332 -10.79 -10.93 1.00
N GLU A 333 -9.66 -11.60 0.77
CA GLU A 333 -9.20 -11.93 -0.59
C GLU A 333 -10.09 -13.00 -1.23
N ILE A 334 -10.52 -14.00 -0.44
CA ILE A 334 -11.46 -15.03 -0.88
C ILE A 334 -12.81 -14.42 -1.28
N GLU A 335 -13.37 -13.54 -0.45
CA GLU A 335 -14.62 -12.84 -0.75
C GLU A 335 -14.50 -11.95 -1.99
N ALA A 336 -13.40 -11.20 -2.10
CA ALA A 336 -13.13 -10.32 -3.24
C ALA A 336 -12.98 -11.11 -4.55
N ALA A 337 -12.31 -12.27 -4.51
CA ALA A 337 -12.18 -13.15 -5.67
C ALA A 337 -13.52 -13.81 -6.06
N ALA A 338 -14.35 -14.18 -5.09
CA ALA A 338 -15.68 -14.73 -5.35
C ALA A 338 -16.62 -13.70 -6.00
N SER A 339 -16.60 -12.45 -5.51
CA SER A 339 -17.42 -11.35 -6.02
C SER A 339 -17.12 -10.97 -7.47
N ASP A 340 -15.89 -11.19 -7.93
CA ASP A 340 -15.47 -10.97 -9.32
C ASP A 340 -15.97 -12.11 -10.25
N SER A 341 -16.17 -13.32 -9.70
CA SER A 341 -16.62 -14.49 -10.46
C SER A 341 -18.14 -14.60 -10.66
N ASP A 342 -18.94 -13.81 -9.93
CA ASP A 342 -20.40 -13.82 -10.00
C ASP A 342 -20.97 -13.03 -11.21
N PHE A 343 -20.13 -12.75 -12.23
CA PHE A 343 -20.51 -12.06 -13.48
C PHE A 343 -20.11 -12.83 -14.74
#